data_AF-A0A7V5KVN0-F1
#
_entry.id   AF-A0A7V5KVN0-F1
#
_cell.length_a   1.000
_cell.length_b   1.000
_cell.length_c   1.000
_cell.angle_alpha   90.00
_cell.angle_beta   90.00
_cell.angle_gamma   90.00
#
_symmetry.space_group_name_H-M   'P 1'
#
loop_
_entity.id
_entity.type
_entity.pdbx_description
1 polymer ?
#
loop_
_entity_poly.entity_id
_entity_poly.type
_entity_poly.pdbx_seq_one_letter_code
_entity_poly.pdbx_strand_id
1 'polypeptide(L)'
;ILPMAVSIFGSELFTTLGKFAFHRPRPAEAVFYEHSYSFPSGHATIAVAFYGFLGYLAVRHTSNWQTKVKLFFFTIIVIGLLGLSRIMVGVHYLSDVWGGYLVGTLWLIIAVSLTEWLVAQKNLRFHTPVSLKRKAIGAGLPALALCYYLGFAIMYQPRLAPQKQLPTVQLTRDLSELLTTKNLQFTQTIFGSRQQPISVEIVAEDDQTLLAHLHKAGWKNAAEPDLHTLFRQLTQKSDKTRIPVAPAFWDGKINNWSLILPDGAGSKLTILYMWSTPYRIGNAHVYVGITRSYVGRKWLILHTIQPDVDASRENLLHSLQQTIMIHQYCTEKFVPEMTGEYLLQGTFFTRGQLLEISMLASALKSPVFCPSGSE
;
A
#
# COMPACT_ATOMS: atom_id res chain seq x y z
N ILE A 1 5.62 32.61 17.70
CA ILE A 1 6.84 31.87 17.31
C ILE A 1 7.34 31.03 18.47
N LEU A 2 7.65 31.61 19.64
CA LEU A 2 8.18 30.86 20.80
C LEU A 2 7.37 29.60 21.17
N PRO A 3 6.03 29.64 21.39
CA PRO A 3 5.31 28.42 21.77
C PRO A 3 5.34 27.32 20.70
N MET A 4 5.29 27.72 19.42
CA MET A 4 5.44 26.79 18.30
C MET A 4 6.83 26.14 18.27
N ALA A 5 7.87 26.93 18.54
CA ALA A 5 9.24 26.42 18.63
C ALA A 5 9.38 25.42 19.78
N VAL A 6 8.78 25.71 20.94
CA VAL A 6 8.73 24.77 22.08
C VAL A 6 8.03 23.47 21.69
N SER A 7 6.89 23.54 20.99
CA SER A 7 6.18 22.36 20.48
C SER A 7 7.08 21.49 19.58
N ILE A 8 7.67 22.10 18.54
CA ILE A 8 8.45 21.40 17.52
C ILE A 8 9.74 20.83 18.13
N PHE A 9 10.59 21.68 18.70
CA PHE A 9 11.91 21.25 19.17
C PHE A 9 11.83 20.36 20.41
N GLY A 10 10.88 20.63 21.31
CA GLY A 10 10.63 19.77 22.46
C GLY A 10 10.20 18.37 22.05
N SER A 11 9.25 18.28 21.10
CA SER A 11 8.76 16.99 20.60
C SER A 11 9.82 16.19 19.83
N GLU A 12 10.68 16.86 19.06
CA GLU A 12 11.77 16.22 18.33
C GLU A 12 12.87 15.71 19.27
N LEU A 13 13.24 16.51 20.28
CA LEU A 13 14.18 16.09 21.31
C LEU A 13 13.65 14.86 22.07
N PHE A 14 12.38 14.89 22.49
CA PHE A 14 11.77 13.77 23.21
C PHE A 14 11.70 12.52 22.34
N THR A 15 11.36 12.67 21.05
CA THR A 15 11.35 11.55 20.10
C THR A 15 12.72 10.95 19.91
N THR A 16 13.74 11.79 19.76
CA THR A 16 15.14 11.36 19.60
C THR A 16 15.60 10.57 20.83
N LEU A 17 15.36 11.10 22.03
CA LEU A 17 15.66 10.41 23.29
C LEU A 17 14.88 9.09 23.41
N GLY A 18 13.60 9.08 23.04
CA GLY A 18 12.78 7.87 23.00
C GLY A 18 13.38 6.80 22.08
N LYS A 19 13.83 7.19 20.88
CA LYS A 19 14.49 6.27 19.94
C LYS A 19 15.73 5.62 20.55
N PHE A 20 16.58 6.40 21.22
CA PHE A 20 17.75 5.90 21.93
C PHE A 20 17.42 5.19 23.25
N ALA A 21 16.22 5.35 23.82
CA ALA A 21 15.82 4.58 24.99
C ALA A 21 15.35 3.17 24.59
N PHE A 22 14.47 3.09 23.59
CA PHE A 22 13.79 1.83 23.25
C PHE A 22 14.51 0.97 22.22
N HIS A 23 15.38 1.54 21.38
CA HIS A 23 16.16 0.80 20.37
C HIS A 23 15.32 -0.13 19.48
N ARG A 24 14.04 0.20 19.27
CA ARG A 24 13.12 -0.70 18.57
C ARG A 24 13.54 -0.86 17.11
N PRO A 25 13.74 -2.09 16.61
CA PRO A 25 14.00 -2.32 15.19
C PRO A 25 12.79 -1.93 14.34
N ARG A 26 13.06 -1.49 13.10
CA ARG A 26 12.03 -1.17 12.09
C ARG A 26 11.33 -2.46 11.61
N PRO A 27 10.12 -2.36 11.02
CA PRO A 27 9.52 -3.50 10.31
C PRO A 27 10.44 -4.01 9.19
N ALA A 28 10.44 -5.33 8.96
CA ALA A 28 11.33 -5.96 7.99
C ALA A 28 10.95 -5.65 6.53
N GLU A 29 9.70 -5.24 6.33
CA GLU A 29 9.07 -4.93 5.04
C GLU A 29 9.19 -3.45 4.65
N ALA A 30 10.02 -2.67 5.36
CA ALA A 30 10.21 -1.25 5.10
C ALA A 30 10.65 -1.00 3.65
N VAL A 31 9.88 -0.20 2.92
CA VAL A 31 10.16 0.12 1.50
C VAL A 31 11.36 1.06 1.37
N PHE A 32 11.50 1.99 2.30
CA PHE A 32 12.59 2.96 2.33
C PHE A 32 13.61 2.64 3.43
N TYR A 33 14.87 2.90 3.11
CA TYR A 33 15.94 2.77 4.07
C TYR A 33 15.95 3.96 5.05
N GLU A 34 15.88 3.67 6.34
CA GLU A 34 15.86 4.66 7.43
C GLU A 34 16.92 4.31 8.47
N HIS A 35 17.84 5.24 8.74
CA HIS A 35 19.02 5.01 9.59
C HIS A 35 18.73 5.05 11.11
N SER A 36 17.49 5.31 11.52
CA SER A 36 17.11 5.51 12.94
C SER A 36 16.10 4.48 13.44
N TYR A 37 16.06 4.26 14.75
CA TYR A 37 15.10 3.35 15.42
C TYR A 37 13.63 3.70 15.13
N SER A 38 12.75 2.71 15.30
CA SER A 38 11.34 2.81 14.92
C SER A 38 10.47 3.58 15.92
N PHE A 39 10.68 3.36 17.23
CA PHE A 39 9.80 3.91 18.27
C PHE A 39 10.43 5.10 19.00
N PRO A 40 9.70 6.21 19.23
CA PRO A 40 8.41 6.57 18.63
C PRO A 40 8.57 7.12 17.21
N SER A 41 7.46 7.21 16.45
CA SER A 41 7.49 7.79 15.10
C SER A 41 7.67 9.31 15.13
N GLY A 42 8.79 9.79 14.58
CA GLY A 42 9.08 11.24 14.45
C GLY A 42 8.07 11.96 13.54
N HIS A 43 7.69 11.34 12.41
CA HIS A 43 6.69 11.90 11.49
C HIS A 43 5.32 12.07 12.16
N ALA A 44 4.87 11.08 12.93
CA ALA A 44 3.61 11.17 13.68
C ALA A 44 3.70 12.24 14.78
N THR A 45 4.87 12.34 15.44
CA THR A 45 5.13 13.34 16.49
C THR A 45 5.07 14.76 15.95
N ILE A 46 5.84 15.06 14.91
CA ILE A 46 5.85 16.39 14.29
C ILE A 46 4.51 16.73 13.65
N ALA A 47 3.77 15.73 13.14
CA ALA A 47 2.44 15.94 12.60
C ALA A 47 1.51 16.57 13.65
N VAL A 48 1.48 16.02 14.87
CA VAL A 48 0.70 16.61 15.97
C VAL A 48 1.30 17.92 16.46
N ALA A 49 2.61 17.96 16.73
CA ALA A 49 3.26 19.12 17.34
C ALA A 49 3.17 20.38 16.46
N PHE A 50 3.29 20.23 15.13
CA PHE A 50 3.23 21.33 14.18
C PHE A 50 1.82 21.59 13.68
N TYR A 51 1.17 20.62 13.01
CA TYR A 51 -0.16 20.85 12.42
C TYR A 51 -1.24 21.00 13.48
N GLY A 52 -1.11 20.33 14.63
CA GLY A 52 -1.99 20.54 15.77
C GLY A 52 -1.90 21.97 16.32
N PHE A 53 -0.69 22.54 16.38
CA PHE A 53 -0.48 23.92 16.82
C PHE A 53 -1.04 24.93 15.80
N LEU A 54 -0.86 24.69 14.50
CA LEU A 54 -1.50 25.49 13.45
C LEU A 54 -3.03 25.40 13.51
N GLY A 55 -3.58 24.21 13.73
CA GLY A 55 -5.01 23.99 13.94
C GLY A 55 -5.55 24.77 15.13
N TYR A 56 -4.85 24.71 16.27
CA TYR A 56 -5.15 25.52 17.45
C TYR A 56 -5.19 27.03 17.12
N LEU A 57 -4.18 27.55 16.42
CA LEU A 57 -4.15 28.97 16.04
C LEU A 57 -5.30 29.35 15.11
N ALA A 58 -5.64 28.50 14.14
CA ALA A 58 -6.73 28.73 13.19
C ALA A 58 -8.09 28.75 13.90
N VAL A 59 -8.32 27.78 14.80
CA VAL A 59 -9.53 27.72 15.65
C VAL A 59 -9.62 28.94 16.56
N ARG A 60 -8.51 29.39 17.15
CA ARG A 60 -8.46 30.54 18.06
C ARG A 60 -8.77 31.87 17.37
N HIS A 61 -8.35 32.05 16.12
CA HIS A 61 -8.59 33.27 15.32
C HIS A 61 -9.98 33.33 14.69
N THR A 62 -10.73 32.24 14.73
CA THR A 62 -12.06 32.18 14.12
C THR A 62 -13.13 32.45 15.19
N SER A 63 -14.12 33.27 14.89
CA SER A 63 -15.26 33.51 15.80
C SER A 63 -16.40 32.50 15.60
N ASN A 64 -16.66 32.08 14.37
CA ASN A 64 -17.74 31.17 14.00
C ASN A 64 -17.51 29.73 14.50
N TRP A 65 -18.42 29.22 15.33
CA TRP A 65 -18.39 27.86 15.89
C TRP A 65 -18.33 26.77 14.81
N GLN A 66 -19.12 26.86 13.75
CA GLN A 66 -19.13 25.86 12.68
C GLN A 66 -17.77 25.77 11.99
N THR A 67 -17.11 26.91 11.76
CA THR A 67 -15.78 26.94 11.17
C THR A 67 -14.72 26.39 12.14
N LYS A 68 -14.83 26.65 13.44
CA LYS A 68 -13.96 26.03 14.45
C LYS A 68 -14.05 24.50 14.42
N VAL A 69 -15.27 23.96 14.40
CA VAL A 69 -15.51 22.51 14.31
C VAL A 69 -14.91 21.94 13.03
N LYS A 70 -15.13 22.58 11.88
CA LYS A 70 -14.55 22.17 10.59
C LYS A 70 -13.02 22.16 10.62
N LEU A 71 -12.39 23.22 11.15
CA LEU A 71 -10.94 23.31 11.27
C LEU A 71 -10.37 22.23 12.19
N PHE A 72 -11.02 21.96 13.32
CA PHE A 72 -10.60 20.92 14.26
C PHE A 72 -10.59 19.54 13.59
N PHE A 73 -11.70 19.14 12.96
CA PHE A 73 -11.77 17.84 12.28
C PHE A 73 -10.82 17.77 11.07
N PHE A 74 -10.67 18.86 10.32
CA PHE A 74 -9.69 18.92 9.23
C PHE A 74 -8.26 18.69 9.74
N THR A 75 -7.87 19.34 10.84
CA THR A 75 -6.55 19.12 11.47
C THR A 75 -6.37 17.67 11.91
N ILE A 76 -7.37 17.05 12.53
CA ILE A 76 -7.32 15.64 12.93
C ILE A 76 -7.13 14.73 11.71
N ILE A 77 -7.88 14.96 10.63
CA ILE A 77 -7.77 14.17 9.40
C ILE A 77 -6.37 14.28 8.81
N VAL A 78 -5.81 15.48 8.71
CA VAL A 78 -4.44 15.70 8.20
C VAL A 78 -3.41 14.95 9.04
N ILE A 79 -3.47 15.06 10.37
CA ILE A 79 -2.57 14.36 11.29
C ILE A 79 -2.72 12.84 11.16
N GLY A 80 -3.95 12.35 11.04
CA GLY A 80 -4.28 10.93 10.83
C GLY A 80 -3.67 10.39 9.55
N LEU A 81 -3.84 11.11 8.43
CA LEU A 81 -3.28 10.73 7.12
C LEU A 81 -1.75 10.71 7.14
N LEU A 82 -1.10 11.65 7.83
CA LEU A 82 0.36 11.69 7.96
C LEU A 82 0.89 10.46 8.73
N GLY A 83 0.24 10.05 9.82
CA GLY A 83 0.64 8.84 10.54
C GLY A 83 0.32 7.56 9.76
N LEU A 84 -0.85 7.47 9.13
CA LEU A 84 -1.23 6.34 8.29
C LEU A 84 -0.23 6.12 7.15
N SER A 85 0.27 7.21 6.55
CA SER A 85 1.29 7.13 5.50
C SER A 85 2.54 6.35 5.92
N ARG A 86 2.90 6.34 7.21
CA ARG A 86 4.09 5.65 7.73
C ARG A 86 3.87 4.14 7.89
N ILE A 87 2.63 3.75 8.19
CA ILE A 87 2.21 2.35 8.25
C ILE A 87 2.15 1.79 6.84
N MET A 88 1.54 2.52 5.90
CA MET A 88 1.39 2.11 4.51
C MET A 88 2.73 1.89 3.79
N VAL A 89 3.75 2.66 4.17
CA VAL A 89 5.12 2.55 3.63
C VAL A 89 5.96 1.50 4.38
N GLY A 90 5.42 0.88 5.43
CA GLY A 90 6.08 -0.19 6.18
C GLY A 90 7.25 0.26 7.05
N VAL A 91 7.43 1.56 7.28
CA VAL A 91 8.59 2.08 8.03
C VAL A 91 8.34 2.19 9.54
N HIS A 92 7.10 1.99 9.98
CA HIS A 92 6.68 2.08 11.38
C HIS A 92 5.54 1.10 11.67
N TYR A 93 5.56 0.52 12.88
CA TYR A 93 4.42 -0.21 13.42
C TYR A 93 3.31 0.75 13.87
N LEU A 94 2.08 0.25 13.97
CA LEU A 94 0.94 1.03 14.49
C LEU A 94 1.24 1.65 15.88
N SER A 95 1.91 0.90 16.77
CA SER A 95 2.29 1.40 18.09
C SER A 95 3.36 2.51 18.05
N ASP A 96 4.22 2.55 17.04
CA ASP A 96 5.17 3.66 16.86
C ASP A 96 4.45 4.97 16.54
N VAL A 97 3.41 4.88 15.70
CA VAL A 97 2.57 6.02 15.30
C VAL A 97 1.77 6.53 16.49
N TRP A 98 1.12 5.64 17.25
CA TRP A 98 0.43 6.03 18.49
C TRP A 98 1.37 6.64 19.52
N GLY A 99 2.55 6.05 19.73
CA GLY A 99 3.58 6.63 20.61
C GLY A 99 3.98 8.04 20.16
N GLY A 100 4.17 8.24 18.86
CA GLY A 100 4.46 9.56 18.31
C GLY A 100 3.32 10.56 18.50
N TYR A 101 2.06 10.14 18.30
CA TYR A 101 0.90 10.98 18.57
C TYR A 101 0.81 11.41 20.04
N LEU A 102 1.11 10.52 20.98
CA LEU A 102 1.14 10.85 22.41
C LEU A 102 2.23 11.88 22.74
N VAL A 103 3.46 11.67 22.24
CA VAL A 103 4.58 12.62 22.45
C VAL A 103 4.24 13.98 21.82
N GLY A 104 3.74 13.98 20.58
CA GLY A 104 3.34 15.22 19.92
C GLY A 104 2.19 15.94 20.63
N THR A 105 1.23 15.20 21.18
CA THR A 105 0.10 15.76 21.94
C THR A 105 0.57 16.38 23.25
N LEU A 106 1.50 15.75 23.97
CA LEU A 106 2.11 16.30 25.18
C LEU A 106 2.74 17.67 24.90
N TRP A 107 3.55 17.77 23.87
CA TRP A 107 4.22 19.03 23.51
C TRP A 107 3.27 20.07 22.93
N LEU A 108 2.24 19.64 22.22
CA LEU A 108 1.15 20.51 21.78
C LEU A 108 0.42 21.12 22.99
N ILE A 109 0.08 20.33 24.01
CA ILE A 109 -0.56 20.82 25.24
C ILE A 109 0.34 21.85 25.92
N ILE A 110 1.64 21.55 26.10
CA ILE A 110 2.61 22.50 26.68
C ILE A 110 2.63 23.81 25.89
N ALA A 111 2.68 23.75 24.55
CA ALA A 111 2.71 24.92 23.70
C ALA A 111 1.41 25.74 23.74
N VAL A 112 0.26 25.08 23.80
CA VAL A 112 -1.06 25.74 23.96
C VAL A 112 -1.14 26.41 25.33
N SER A 113 -0.78 25.71 26.41
CA SER A 113 -0.75 26.25 27.76
C SER A 113 0.20 27.45 27.86
N LEU A 114 1.39 27.38 27.27
CA LEU A 114 2.33 28.50 27.20
C LEU A 114 1.74 29.68 26.43
N THR A 115 1.03 29.41 25.32
CA THR A 115 0.38 30.46 24.53
C THR A 115 -0.70 31.17 25.35
N GLU A 116 -1.62 30.43 25.96
CA GLU A 116 -2.71 31.02 26.75
C GLU A 116 -2.17 31.72 28.02
N TRP A 117 -1.10 31.21 28.63
CA TRP A 117 -0.42 31.90 29.73
C TRP A 117 0.18 33.24 29.29
N LEU A 118 0.88 33.29 28.16
CA LEU A 118 1.43 34.54 27.61
C LEU A 118 0.33 35.54 27.23
N VAL A 119 -0.82 35.06 26.77
CA VAL A 119 -2.00 35.89 26.47
C VAL A 119 -2.58 36.47 27.77
N ALA A 120 -2.75 35.65 28.81
CA ALA A 120 -3.26 36.08 30.11
C ALA A 120 -2.33 37.12 30.76
N GLN A 121 -1.02 36.96 30.61
CA GLN A 121 0.00 37.92 31.05
C GLN A 121 0.08 39.18 30.18
N LYS A 122 -0.76 39.32 29.14
CA LYS A 122 -0.76 40.42 28.15
C LYS A 122 0.56 40.55 27.35
N ASN A 123 1.42 39.54 27.40
CA ASN A 123 2.68 39.46 26.65
C ASN A 123 2.47 39.05 25.18
N LEU A 124 1.31 38.46 24.87
CA LEU A 124 0.92 38.09 23.51
C LEU A 124 -0.43 38.72 23.15
N ARG A 125 -0.48 39.41 22.00
CA ARG A 125 -1.71 39.99 21.44
C ARG A 125 -1.94 39.44 20.04
N PHE A 126 -3.06 38.74 19.84
CA PHE A 126 -3.41 38.18 18.52
C PHE A 126 -3.88 39.24 17.51
N HIS A 127 -4.47 40.34 17.98
CA HIS A 127 -5.07 41.37 17.12
C HIS A 127 -4.11 42.54 16.83
N THR A 128 -2.83 42.27 16.58
CA THR A 128 -1.90 43.33 16.13
C THR A 128 -2.08 43.60 14.64
N PRO A 129 -2.18 44.88 14.20
CA PRO A 129 -2.27 45.21 12.79
C PRO A 129 -1.06 44.66 12.03
N VAL A 130 -1.33 43.92 10.96
CA VAL A 130 -0.28 43.28 10.15
C VAL A 130 0.20 44.26 9.09
N SER A 131 1.44 44.75 9.23
CA SER A 131 2.06 45.62 8.23
C SER A 131 2.27 44.90 6.89
N LEU A 132 2.37 45.65 5.80
CA LEU A 132 2.63 45.09 4.46
C LEU A 132 3.90 44.22 4.45
N LYS A 133 4.96 44.65 5.15
CA LYS A 133 6.20 43.86 5.32
C LYS A 133 5.92 42.50 5.98
N ARG A 134 5.10 42.46 7.03
CA ARG A 134 4.73 41.20 7.71
C ARG A 134 3.85 40.31 6.84
N LYS A 135 2.94 40.88 6.05
CA LYS A 135 2.16 40.13 5.05
C LYS A 135 3.06 39.53 3.98
N ALA A 136 4.01 40.31 3.45
CA ALA A 136 4.99 39.85 2.46
C ALA A 136 5.88 38.72 3.02
N ILE A 137 6.40 38.84 4.25
CA ILE A 137 7.16 37.78 4.91
C ILE A 137 6.28 36.53 5.13
N GLY A 138 5.05 36.72 5.60
CA GLY A 138 4.11 35.64 5.86
C GLY A 138 3.70 34.87 4.60
N ALA A 139 3.67 35.51 3.43
CA ALA A 139 3.43 34.86 2.15
C ALA A 139 4.72 34.28 1.53
N GLY A 140 5.85 34.98 1.69
CA GLY A 140 7.13 34.59 1.11
C GLY A 140 7.73 33.32 1.74
N LEU A 141 7.58 33.12 3.04
CA LEU A 141 8.12 31.94 3.74
C LEU A 141 7.48 30.62 3.25
N PRO A 142 6.14 30.48 3.19
CA PRO A 142 5.51 29.30 2.58
C PRO A 142 5.86 29.11 1.11
N ALA A 143 5.95 30.20 0.33
CA ALA A 143 6.32 30.11 -1.08
C ALA A 143 7.75 29.59 -1.27
N LEU A 144 8.70 30.10 -0.48
CA LEU A 144 10.09 29.63 -0.50
C LEU A 144 10.19 28.18 -0.03
N ALA A 145 9.46 27.81 1.04
CA ALA A 145 9.37 26.42 1.48
C ALA A 145 8.79 25.52 0.38
N LEU A 146 7.72 25.95 -0.30
CA LEU A 146 7.12 25.21 -1.40
C LEU A 146 8.11 25.03 -2.56
N CYS A 147 8.80 26.09 -2.98
CA CYS A 147 9.83 26.01 -4.03
C CYS A 147 10.95 25.04 -3.63
N TYR A 148 11.42 25.11 -2.38
CA TYR A 148 12.42 24.18 -1.86
C TYR A 148 11.92 22.73 -1.91
N TYR A 149 10.71 22.45 -1.41
CA TYR A 149 10.16 21.10 -1.41
C TYR A 149 9.86 20.57 -2.82
N LEU A 150 9.46 21.42 -3.76
CA LEU A 150 9.30 21.04 -5.17
C LEU A 150 10.65 20.69 -5.81
N GLY A 151 11.68 21.53 -5.61
CA GLY A 151 13.03 21.23 -6.07
C GLY A 151 13.58 19.95 -5.45
N PHE A 152 13.41 19.80 -4.14
CA PHE A 152 13.77 18.58 -3.41
C PHE A 152 13.04 17.36 -3.98
N ALA A 153 11.72 17.41 -4.19
CA ALA A 153 10.94 16.29 -4.72
C ALA A 153 11.39 15.85 -6.12
N ILE A 154 11.82 16.78 -6.97
CA ILE A 154 12.34 16.48 -8.31
C ILE A 154 13.73 15.83 -8.24
N MET A 155 14.57 16.26 -7.29
CA MET A 155 15.95 15.80 -7.16
C MET A 155 16.12 14.58 -6.23
N TYR A 156 15.15 14.33 -5.35
CA TYR A 156 15.26 13.32 -4.30
C TYR A 156 15.05 11.92 -4.87
N GLN A 157 16.12 11.15 -4.90
CA GLN A 157 16.09 9.73 -5.19
C GLN A 157 16.17 8.94 -3.88
N PRO A 158 15.03 8.43 -3.37
CA PRO A 158 15.04 7.67 -2.13
C PRO A 158 15.85 6.38 -2.31
N ARG A 159 16.70 6.07 -1.34
CA ARG A 159 17.33 4.74 -1.27
C ARG A 159 16.28 3.73 -0.81
N LEU A 160 15.93 2.81 -1.70
CA LEU A 160 15.10 1.67 -1.37
C LEU A 160 15.86 0.76 -0.40
N ALA A 161 15.16 0.19 0.58
CA ALA A 161 15.77 -0.81 1.45
C ALA A 161 16.18 -2.03 0.60
N PRO A 162 17.36 -2.62 0.83
CA PRO A 162 17.73 -3.86 0.17
C PRO A 162 16.66 -4.92 0.49
N GLN A 163 16.00 -5.47 -0.52
CA GLN A 163 15.08 -6.58 -0.30
C GLN A 163 15.88 -7.77 0.25
N LYS A 164 15.46 -8.27 1.41
CA LYS A 164 16.05 -9.48 1.99
C LYS A 164 15.81 -10.64 1.03
N GLN A 165 16.87 -11.11 0.35
CA GLN A 165 16.81 -12.31 -0.47
C GLN A 165 16.46 -13.48 0.45
N LEU A 166 15.26 -14.03 0.26
CA LEU A 166 14.87 -15.24 0.97
C LEU A 166 15.69 -16.41 0.42
N PRO A 167 16.15 -17.33 1.29
CA PRO A 167 16.83 -18.52 0.82
C PRO A 167 15.90 -19.30 -0.10
N THR A 168 16.46 -19.75 -1.22
CA THR A 168 15.75 -20.62 -2.17
C THR A 168 15.42 -21.95 -1.49
N VAL A 169 14.16 -22.37 -1.55
CA VAL A 169 13.69 -23.62 -0.92
C VAL A 169 13.21 -24.57 -2.01
N GLN A 170 13.77 -25.77 -2.08
CA GLN A 170 13.28 -26.81 -2.98
C GLN A 170 11.97 -27.39 -2.45
N LEU A 171 10.93 -27.37 -3.29
CA LEU A 171 9.65 -28.01 -3.02
C LEU A 171 9.82 -29.52 -3.11
N THR A 172 9.59 -30.19 -1.98
CA THR A 172 9.65 -31.66 -1.84
C THR A 172 8.28 -32.29 -1.67
N ARG A 173 7.25 -31.46 -1.49
CA ARG A 173 5.83 -31.79 -1.32
C ARG A 173 5.00 -30.78 -2.09
N ASP A 174 3.75 -31.11 -2.34
CA ASP A 174 2.76 -30.25 -2.97
C ASP A 174 2.75 -28.83 -2.33
N LEU A 175 2.71 -27.81 -3.19
CA LEU A 175 2.63 -26.41 -2.76
C LEU A 175 1.35 -26.18 -1.94
N SER A 176 0.25 -26.83 -2.30
CA SER A 176 -1.04 -26.68 -1.61
C SER A 176 -0.95 -27.08 -0.13
N GLU A 177 -0.28 -28.19 0.18
CA GLU A 177 0.01 -28.67 1.54
C GLU A 177 0.90 -27.65 2.28
N LEU A 178 1.94 -27.14 1.61
CA LEU A 178 2.86 -26.17 2.18
C LEU A 178 2.18 -24.84 2.52
N LEU A 179 1.34 -24.32 1.62
CA LEU A 179 0.58 -23.11 1.84
C LEU A 179 -0.44 -23.31 2.97
N THR A 180 -1.03 -24.49 3.06
CA THR A 180 -1.96 -24.84 4.13
C THR A 180 -1.29 -24.89 5.50
N THR A 181 -0.16 -25.59 5.59
CA THR A 181 0.61 -25.72 6.84
C THR A 181 1.16 -24.39 7.34
N LYS A 182 1.51 -23.48 6.42
CA LYS A 182 1.96 -22.12 6.76
C LYS A 182 0.84 -21.09 6.92
N ASN A 183 -0.43 -21.48 6.78
CA ASN A 183 -1.59 -20.58 6.84
C ASN A 183 -1.52 -19.43 5.80
N LEU A 184 -1.02 -19.76 4.60
CA LEU A 184 -0.81 -18.84 3.47
C LEU A 184 -1.82 -19.06 2.34
N GLN A 185 -2.99 -19.65 2.64
CA GLN A 185 -3.99 -19.88 1.60
C GLN A 185 -4.68 -18.61 1.13
N PHE A 186 -4.66 -17.53 1.93
CA PHE A 186 -5.49 -16.35 1.69
C PHE A 186 -4.66 -15.09 1.44
N THR A 187 -5.13 -14.28 0.48
CA THR A 187 -4.73 -12.87 0.39
C THR A 187 -5.26 -12.08 1.58
N GLN A 188 -4.69 -10.92 1.84
CA GLN A 188 -4.96 -10.10 3.01
C GLN A 188 -5.40 -8.69 2.63
N THR A 189 -6.18 -8.05 3.50
CA THR A 189 -6.40 -6.61 3.47
C THR A 189 -5.16 -5.87 3.98
N ILE A 190 -5.11 -4.55 3.81
CA ILE A 190 -4.12 -3.69 4.47
C ILE A 190 -4.14 -3.80 6.02
N PHE A 191 -5.20 -4.37 6.59
CA PHE A 191 -5.35 -4.61 8.03
C PHE A 191 -5.05 -6.06 8.43
N GLY A 192 -4.63 -6.91 7.48
CA GLY A 192 -4.31 -8.33 7.71
C GLY A 192 -5.52 -9.27 7.73
N SER A 193 -6.74 -8.78 7.51
CA SER A 193 -7.94 -9.64 7.40
C SER A 193 -7.86 -10.49 6.14
N ARG A 194 -8.25 -11.77 6.21
CA ARG A 194 -8.29 -12.68 5.05
C ARG A 194 -9.28 -12.19 3.98
N GLN A 195 -8.91 -12.34 2.72
CA GLN A 195 -9.76 -12.10 1.55
C GLN A 195 -9.82 -13.36 0.67
N GLN A 196 -9.75 -13.18 -0.65
CA GLN A 196 -9.76 -14.24 -1.65
C GLN A 196 -8.59 -15.22 -1.43
N PRO A 197 -8.82 -16.54 -1.54
CA PRO A 197 -7.74 -17.51 -1.53
C PRO A 197 -6.83 -17.37 -2.76
N ILE A 198 -5.57 -17.83 -2.64
CA ILE A 198 -4.72 -18.06 -3.80
C ILE A 198 -5.44 -19.03 -4.73
N SER A 199 -5.47 -18.70 -6.01
CA SER A 199 -6.25 -19.43 -7.02
C SER A 199 -5.43 -19.82 -8.24
N VAL A 200 -4.16 -19.40 -8.29
CA VAL A 200 -3.24 -19.67 -9.39
C VAL A 200 -1.87 -20.03 -8.82
N GLU A 201 -1.29 -21.11 -9.32
CA GLU A 201 0.10 -21.49 -9.21
C GLU A 201 0.69 -21.61 -10.62
N ILE A 202 1.85 -21.00 -10.85
CA ILE A 202 2.57 -21.11 -12.12
C ILE A 202 4.00 -21.54 -11.84
N VAL A 203 4.48 -22.52 -12.59
CA VAL A 203 5.88 -22.95 -12.59
C VAL A 203 6.52 -22.52 -13.92
N ALA A 204 7.59 -21.73 -13.84
CA ALA A 204 8.31 -21.23 -15.02
C ALA A 204 9.82 -21.13 -14.75
N GLU A 205 10.63 -21.06 -15.80
CA GLU A 205 12.09 -21.06 -15.68
C GLU A 205 12.60 -19.83 -14.91
N ASP A 206 12.10 -18.64 -15.26
CA ASP A 206 12.47 -17.37 -14.68
C ASP A 206 11.39 -16.30 -14.91
N ASP A 207 11.56 -15.14 -14.26
CA ASP A 207 10.63 -14.02 -14.30
C ASP A 207 10.42 -13.46 -15.73
N GLN A 208 11.49 -13.36 -16.53
CA GLN A 208 11.44 -12.78 -17.89
C GLN A 208 10.69 -13.70 -18.84
N THR A 209 11.00 -14.99 -18.77
CA THR A 209 10.35 -16.02 -19.56
C THR A 209 8.86 -16.05 -19.26
N LEU A 210 8.46 -16.06 -17.99
CA LEU A 210 7.06 -16.02 -17.60
C LEU A 210 6.31 -14.79 -18.13
N LEU A 211 6.87 -13.59 -17.93
CA LEU A 211 6.26 -12.35 -18.43
C LEU A 211 6.17 -12.34 -19.96
N ALA A 212 7.17 -12.86 -20.67
CA ALA A 212 7.13 -12.98 -22.13
C ALA A 212 6.01 -13.92 -22.60
N HIS A 213 5.77 -15.02 -21.88
CA HIS A 213 4.66 -15.95 -22.18
C HIS A 213 3.30 -15.27 -21.97
N LEU A 214 3.13 -14.59 -20.83
CA LEU A 214 1.90 -13.83 -20.53
C LEU A 214 1.63 -12.72 -21.57
N HIS A 215 2.67 -11.98 -21.98
CA HIS A 215 2.54 -10.94 -23.00
C HIS A 215 2.12 -11.49 -24.36
N LYS A 216 2.63 -12.67 -24.76
CA LYS A 216 2.19 -13.36 -25.99
C LYS A 216 0.72 -13.78 -25.91
N ALA A 217 0.23 -14.14 -24.72
CA ALA A 217 -1.18 -14.42 -24.44
C ALA A 217 -2.06 -13.15 -24.32
N GLY A 218 -1.54 -11.97 -24.67
CA GLY A 218 -2.29 -10.72 -24.73
C GLY A 218 -2.35 -9.93 -23.41
N TRP A 219 -1.73 -10.44 -22.35
CA TRP A 219 -1.63 -9.72 -21.08
C TRP A 219 -0.68 -8.53 -21.21
N LYS A 220 -0.99 -7.44 -20.51
CA LYS A 220 -0.17 -6.23 -20.49
C LYS A 220 0.13 -5.83 -19.07
N ASN A 221 1.28 -5.24 -18.81
CA ASN A 221 1.58 -4.68 -17.49
C ASN A 221 0.55 -3.59 -17.13
N ALA A 222 0.05 -3.65 -15.90
CA ALA A 222 -0.75 -2.57 -15.34
C ALA A 222 0.11 -1.29 -15.25
N ALA A 223 -0.54 -0.13 -15.37
CA ALA A 223 0.17 1.14 -15.23
C ALA A 223 0.57 1.36 -13.77
N GLU A 224 1.77 1.90 -13.54
CA GLU A 224 2.14 2.36 -12.21
C GLU A 224 1.26 3.55 -11.80
N PRO A 225 0.79 3.61 -10.54
CA PRO A 225 -0.03 4.71 -10.06
C PRO A 225 0.82 5.97 -9.88
N ASP A 226 0.92 6.80 -10.92
CA ASP A 226 1.46 8.15 -10.82
C ASP A 226 0.36 9.23 -10.92
N LEU A 227 0.69 10.47 -10.54
CA LEU A 227 -0.25 11.60 -10.56
C LEU A 227 -0.82 11.84 -11.97
N HIS A 228 -0.02 11.60 -13.01
CA HIS A 228 -0.40 11.81 -14.39
C HIS A 228 -1.44 10.77 -14.86
N THR A 229 -1.23 9.50 -14.50
CA THR A 229 -2.09 8.37 -14.84
C THR A 229 -3.41 8.45 -14.08
N LEU A 230 -3.37 8.84 -12.80
CA LEU A 230 -4.57 9.11 -12.00
C LEU A 230 -5.39 10.28 -12.59
N PHE A 231 -4.74 11.38 -12.98
CA PHE A 231 -5.42 12.51 -13.62
C PHE A 231 -6.03 12.13 -14.99
N ARG A 232 -5.33 11.31 -15.79
CA ARG A 232 -5.84 10.78 -17.06
C ARG A 232 -7.06 9.88 -16.86
N GLN A 233 -7.15 9.15 -15.74
CA GLN A 233 -8.35 8.38 -15.42
C GLN A 233 -9.56 9.26 -15.10
N LEU A 234 -9.36 10.37 -14.38
CA LEU A 234 -10.43 11.32 -14.01
C LEU A 234 -11.04 12.01 -15.23
N THR A 235 -10.25 12.27 -16.26
CA THR A 235 -10.69 12.96 -17.49
C THR A 235 -11.44 12.07 -18.49
N GLN A 236 -11.74 10.81 -18.15
CA GLN A 236 -12.48 9.82 -18.96
C GLN A 236 -11.94 9.51 -20.38
N LYS A 237 -10.89 10.20 -20.86
CA LYS A 237 -10.12 9.85 -22.08
C LYS A 237 -9.09 8.73 -21.82
N SER A 238 -9.43 7.78 -20.96
CA SER A 238 -8.49 6.74 -20.55
C SER A 238 -8.32 5.70 -21.66
N ASP A 239 -7.08 5.50 -22.08
CA ASP A 239 -6.67 4.32 -22.83
C ASP A 239 -6.97 3.08 -21.96
N LYS A 240 -7.91 2.23 -22.41
CA LYS A 240 -8.34 1.02 -21.70
C LYS A 240 -7.22 0.00 -21.53
N THR A 241 -6.06 0.21 -22.19
CA THR A 241 -4.90 -0.68 -22.15
C THR A 241 -3.85 -0.31 -21.10
N ARG A 242 -4.01 0.80 -20.37
CA ARG A 242 -3.09 1.23 -19.29
C ARG A 242 -3.87 1.73 -18.08
N ILE A 243 -4.43 0.79 -17.33
CA ILE A 243 -5.22 1.07 -16.12
C ILE A 243 -4.32 0.84 -14.90
N PRO A 244 -4.13 1.83 -14.01
CA PRO A 244 -3.53 1.60 -12.71
C PRO A 244 -4.46 0.74 -11.85
N VAL A 245 -3.87 -0.21 -11.15
CA VAL A 245 -4.61 -1.21 -10.36
C VAL A 245 -4.13 -1.16 -8.92
N ALA A 246 -5.06 -1.27 -7.97
CA ALA A 246 -4.70 -1.35 -6.56
C ALA A 246 -3.95 -2.67 -6.32
N PRO A 247 -2.85 -2.66 -5.54
CA PRO A 247 -2.10 -3.87 -5.24
C PRO A 247 -2.93 -4.83 -4.38
N ALA A 248 -2.57 -6.11 -4.45
CA ALA A 248 -3.06 -7.14 -3.54
C ALA A 248 -1.96 -7.50 -2.54
N PHE A 249 -2.34 -7.99 -1.35
CA PHE A 249 -1.41 -8.37 -0.29
C PHE A 249 -1.49 -9.87 -0.03
N TRP A 250 -0.33 -10.50 0.15
CA TRP A 250 -0.20 -11.90 0.55
C TRP A 250 1.10 -12.06 1.34
N ASP A 251 1.04 -12.78 2.46
CA ASP A 251 2.17 -12.94 3.40
C ASP A 251 2.82 -11.60 3.81
N GLY A 252 1.99 -10.57 4.08
CA GLY A 252 2.45 -9.23 4.41
C GLY A 252 3.14 -8.46 3.27
N LYS A 253 3.17 -9.01 2.04
CA LYS A 253 3.84 -8.40 0.88
C LYS A 253 2.84 -8.00 -0.20
N ILE A 254 3.13 -6.87 -0.86
CA ILE A 254 2.48 -6.51 -2.12
C ILE A 254 2.92 -7.46 -3.22
N ASN A 255 2.03 -7.68 -4.19
CA ASN A 255 2.34 -8.48 -5.37
C ASN A 255 3.52 -7.90 -6.17
N ASN A 256 4.32 -8.77 -6.78
CA ASN A 256 5.47 -8.40 -7.61
C ASN A 256 5.03 -7.80 -8.95
N TRP A 257 3.99 -8.41 -9.55
CA TRP A 257 3.45 -7.97 -10.84
C TRP A 257 1.93 -7.93 -10.84
N SER A 258 1.42 -6.95 -11.58
CA SER A 258 0.01 -6.83 -11.91
C SER A 258 -0.12 -6.76 -13.42
N LEU A 259 -0.80 -7.74 -14.03
CA LEU A 259 -1.07 -7.76 -15.46
C LEU A 259 -2.56 -7.60 -15.72
N ILE A 260 -2.91 -7.00 -16.85
CA ILE A 260 -4.28 -6.75 -17.28
C ILE A 260 -4.54 -7.38 -18.65
N LEU A 261 -5.74 -7.96 -18.81
CA LEU A 261 -6.28 -8.48 -20.05
C LEU A 261 -7.67 -7.86 -20.27
N PRO A 262 -7.82 -6.90 -21.20
CA PRO A 262 -9.13 -6.35 -21.54
C PRO A 262 -9.95 -7.37 -22.34
N ASP A 263 -11.27 -7.40 -22.14
CA ASP A 263 -12.17 -8.13 -23.04
C ASP A 263 -12.18 -7.44 -24.43
N GLY A 264 -12.52 -8.18 -25.49
CA GLY A 264 -12.53 -7.68 -26.88
C GLY A 264 -13.47 -6.48 -27.15
N ALA A 265 -14.53 -6.31 -26.36
CA ALA A 265 -15.44 -5.15 -26.32
C ALA A 265 -14.99 -4.04 -25.33
N GLY A 266 -13.96 -4.29 -24.52
CA GLY A 266 -13.35 -3.36 -23.56
C GLY A 266 -14.26 -2.98 -22.39
N SER A 267 -15.23 -3.82 -22.03
CA SER A 267 -16.20 -3.54 -20.94
C SER A 267 -15.77 -4.15 -19.60
N LYS A 268 -15.06 -5.27 -19.69
CA LYS A 268 -14.55 -6.09 -18.59
C LYS A 268 -13.03 -6.16 -18.69
N LEU A 269 -12.38 -6.14 -17.53
CA LEU A 269 -10.93 -6.21 -17.41
C LEU A 269 -10.60 -7.36 -16.47
N THR A 270 -9.80 -8.33 -16.91
CA THR A 270 -9.25 -9.35 -16.02
C THR A 270 -7.87 -8.91 -15.57
N ILE A 271 -7.62 -8.95 -14.26
CA ILE A 271 -6.35 -8.59 -13.64
C ILE A 271 -5.75 -9.86 -13.04
N LEU A 272 -4.47 -10.09 -13.30
CA LEU A 272 -3.65 -11.13 -12.69
C LEU A 272 -2.68 -10.45 -11.72
N TYR A 273 -2.80 -10.82 -10.44
CA TYR A 273 -1.84 -10.45 -9.41
C TYR A 273 -0.94 -11.63 -9.12
N MET A 274 0.36 -11.39 -9.10
CA MET A 274 1.36 -12.44 -8.97
C MET A 274 2.44 -12.10 -7.95
N TRP A 275 2.82 -13.10 -7.16
CA TRP A 275 3.91 -13.06 -6.21
C TRP A 275 4.98 -14.08 -6.58
N SER A 276 6.23 -13.65 -6.55
CA SER A 276 7.39 -14.55 -6.61
C SER A 276 7.56 -15.22 -5.25
N THR A 277 7.68 -16.54 -5.26
CA THR A 277 7.96 -17.30 -4.04
C THR A 277 9.44 -17.65 -3.94
N PRO A 278 9.96 -17.94 -2.73
CA PRO A 278 11.30 -18.51 -2.58
C PRO A 278 11.36 -19.99 -3.04
N TYR A 279 10.24 -20.58 -3.43
CA TYR A 279 10.15 -22.01 -3.71
C TYR A 279 10.56 -22.34 -5.14
N ARG A 280 11.20 -23.50 -5.31
CA ARG A 280 11.66 -24.02 -6.60
C ARG A 280 11.26 -25.48 -6.80
N ILE A 281 11.00 -25.85 -8.04
CA ILE A 281 10.88 -27.24 -8.47
C ILE A 281 12.04 -27.51 -9.43
N GLY A 282 13.09 -28.17 -8.94
CA GLY A 282 14.35 -28.26 -9.67
C GLY A 282 14.97 -26.88 -9.83
N ASN A 283 15.16 -26.43 -11.07
CA ASN A 283 15.67 -25.07 -11.35
C ASN A 283 14.54 -24.05 -11.55
N ALA A 284 13.31 -24.49 -11.75
CA ALA A 284 12.18 -23.64 -12.06
C ALA A 284 11.68 -22.86 -10.84
N HIS A 285 11.25 -21.62 -11.09
CA HIS A 285 10.59 -20.75 -10.13
C HIS A 285 9.12 -21.13 -9.97
N VAL A 286 8.62 -21.07 -8.73
CA VAL A 286 7.20 -21.22 -8.41
C VAL A 286 6.61 -19.86 -8.07
N TYR A 287 5.47 -19.55 -8.68
CA TYR A 287 4.74 -18.31 -8.50
C TYR A 287 3.35 -18.61 -8.00
N VAL A 288 2.83 -17.77 -7.12
CA VAL A 288 1.45 -17.83 -6.66
C VAL A 288 0.71 -16.57 -7.07
N GLY A 289 -0.59 -16.67 -7.30
CA GLY A 289 -1.36 -15.55 -7.80
C GLY A 289 -2.86 -15.67 -7.55
N ILE A 290 -3.53 -14.56 -7.86
CA ILE A 290 -4.99 -14.48 -7.93
C ILE A 290 -5.39 -13.75 -9.20
N THR A 291 -6.56 -14.09 -9.71
CA THR A 291 -7.23 -13.36 -10.78
C THR A 291 -8.45 -12.63 -10.23
N ARG A 292 -8.74 -11.46 -10.80
CA ARG A 292 -9.96 -10.69 -10.52
C ARG A 292 -10.50 -10.10 -11.80
N SER A 293 -11.80 -10.25 -12.03
CA SER A 293 -12.48 -9.55 -13.12
C SER A 293 -13.13 -8.27 -12.60
N TYR A 294 -12.95 -7.18 -13.34
CA TYR A 294 -13.46 -5.86 -13.02
C TYR A 294 -14.45 -5.39 -14.09
N VAL A 295 -15.56 -4.80 -13.65
CA VAL A 295 -16.59 -4.21 -14.52
C VAL A 295 -16.95 -2.82 -14.04
N GLY A 296 -16.97 -1.86 -14.98
CA GLY A 296 -17.39 -0.49 -14.69
C GLY A 296 -16.52 0.22 -13.65
N ARG A 297 -17.02 1.36 -13.14
CA ARG A 297 -16.35 2.16 -12.10
C ARG A 297 -17.30 2.46 -10.94
N LYS A 298 -16.80 2.34 -9.72
CA LYS A 298 -17.38 2.81 -8.46
C LYS A 298 -16.54 4.00 -7.98
N TRP A 299 -17.17 5.07 -7.48
CA TRP A 299 -16.46 6.25 -6.95
C TRP A 299 -15.46 6.91 -7.92
N LEU A 300 -15.76 6.95 -9.23
CA LEU A 300 -14.95 7.52 -10.33
C LEU A 300 -13.57 6.86 -10.62
N ILE A 301 -12.87 6.35 -9.60
CA ILE A 301 -11.49 5.82 -9.72
C ILE A 301 -11.37 4.32 -9.39
N LEU A 302 -12.28 3.73 -8.62
CA LEU A 302 -12.23 2.30 -8.28
C LEU A 302 -13.06 1.52 -9.28
N HIS A 303 -12.60 0.35 -9.72
CA HIS A 303 -13.40 -0.53 -10.57
C HIS A 303 -14.19 -1.50 -9.68
N THR A 304 -15.39 -1.93 -10.08
CA THR A 304 -16.16 -2.90 -9.31
C THR A 304 -15.65 -4.31 -9.62
N ILE A 305 -15.19 -5.04 -8.61
CA ILE A 305 -14.81 -6.45 -8.76
C ILE A 305 -16.07 -7.30 -8.96
N GLN A 306 -16.04 -8.19 -9.95
CA GLN A 306 -17.07 -9.21 -10.11
C GLN A 306 -16.98 -10.26 -9.00
N PRO A 307 -18.13 -10.76 -8.52
CA PRO A 307 -18.15 -11.70 -7.40
C PRO A 307 -17.56 -13.06 -7.75
N ASP A 308 -17.58 -13.49 -9.01
CA ASP A 308 -17.11 -14.81 -9.42
C ASP A 308 -15.59 -14.84 -9.62
N VAL A 309 -14.90 -15.41 -8.63
CA VAL A 309 -13.45 -15.59 -8.64
C VAL A 309 -13.04 -16.65 -9.66
N ASP A 310 -13.78 -17.76 -9.74
CA ASP A 310 -13.37 -18.92 -10.52
C ASP A 310 -13.48 -18.64 -12.03
N ALA A 311 -14.52 -17.91 -12.46
CA ALA A 311 -14.64 -17.46 -13.84
C ALA A 311 -13.44 -16.59 -14.26
N SER A 312 -12.89 -15.77 -13.37
CA SER A 312 -11.70 -14.97 -13.67
C SER A 312 -10.43 -15.82 -13.86
N ARG A 313 -10.33 -16.94 -13.11
CA ARG A 313 -9.24 -17.91 -13.19
C ARG A 313 -9.33 -18.73 -14.48
N GLU A 314 -10.53 -19.15 -14.86
CA GLU A 314 -10.78 -19.87 -16.12
C GLU A 314 -10.44 -19.00 -17.34
N ASN A 315 -10.71 -17.68 -17.28
CA ASN A 315 -10.28 -16.75 -18.34
C ASN A 315 -8.77 -16.69 -18.50
N LEU A 316 -8.00 -16.78 -17.41
CA LEU A 316 -6.54 -16.89 -17.47
C LEU A 316 -6.13 -18.17 -18.21
N LEU A 317 -6.68 -19.32 -17.80
CA LEU A 317 -6.39 -20.60 -18.46
C LEU A 317 -6.69 -20.55 -19.96
N HIS A 318 -7.87 -20.06 -20.34
CA HIS A 318 -8.29 -19.94 -21.73
C HIS A 318 -7.34 -19.03 -22.54
N SER A 319 -6.92 -17.88 -21.97
CA SER A 319 -5.97 -16.98 -22.64
C SER A 319 -4.62 -17.64 -22.96
N LEU A 320 -4.16 -18.52 -22.07
CA LEU A 320 -2.89 -19.22 -22.23
C LEU A 320 -3.01 -20.41 -23.19
N GLN A 321 -4.15 -21.12 -23.18
CA GLN A 321 -4.39 -22.24 -24.11
C GLN A 321 -4.41 -21.80 -25.56
N GLN A 322 -4.96 -20.61 -25.86
CA GLN A 322 -5.01 -20.06 -27.21
C GLN A 322 -3.63 -19.84 -27.86
N THR A 323 -2.56 -19.80 -27.07
CA THR A 323 -1.20 -19.56 -27.56
C THR A 323 -0.31 -20.82 -27.59
N ILE A 324 -0.85 -22.00 -27.24
CA ILE A 324 -0.12 -23.28 -27.14
C ILE A 324 1.08 -23.16 -26.16
N MET A 325 0.89 -22.40 -25.08
CA MET A 325 1.95 -22.07 -24.11
C MET A 325 1.90 -22.91 -22.82
N ILE A 326 0.95 -23.85 -22.73
CA ILE A 326 0.76 -24.70 -21.56
C ILE A 326 1.15 -26.13 -21.93
N HIS A 327 2.13 -26.67 -21.20
CA HIS A 327 2.58 -28.06 -21.37
C HIS A 327 1.81 -29.02 -20.45
N GLN A 328 1.48 -28.56 -19.24
CA GLN A 328 0.74 -29.33 -18.24
C GLN A 328 -0.05 -28.36 -17.34
N TYR A 329 -1.30 -28.69 -17.06
CA TYR A 329 -2.11 -27.98 -16.08
C TYR A 329 -3.09 -28.94 -15.39
N CYS A 330 -3.51 -28.58 -14.19
CA CYS A 330 -4.57 -29.26 -13.47
C CYS A 330 -5.30 -28.27 -12.57
N THR A 331 -6.48 -28.66 -12.09
CA THR A 331 -7.20 -27.90 -11.08
C THR A 331 -7.47 -28.81 -9.89
N GLU A 332 -7.13 -28.36 -8.70
CA GLU A 332 -7.37 -29.11 -7.48
C GLU A 332 -8.18 -28.32 -6.45
N LYS A 333 -8.74 -29.02 -5.47
CA LYS A 333 -9.50 -28.42 -4.37
C LYS A 333 -8.53 -27.98 -3.28
N PHE A 334 -8.35 -26.67 -3.14
CA PHE A 334 -7.37 -26.09 -2.22
C PHE A 334 -8.00 -25.62 -0.89
N VAL A 335 -9.16 -24.97 -0.96
CA VAL A 335 -9.94 -24.55 0.22
C VAL A 335 -11.41 -24.93 0.06
N PRO A 336 -12.19 -25.02 1.17
CA PRO A 336 -13.64 -25.16 1.07
C PRO A 336 -14.26 -24.05 0.24
N GLU A 337 -15.40 -24.34 -0.38
CA GLU A 337 -16.19 -23.33 -1.06
C GLU A 337 -16.62 -22.24 -0.07
N MET A 338 -16.53 -20.98 -0.49
CA MET A 338 -16.76 -19.86 0.42
C MET A 338 -17.24 -18.62 -0.30
N THR A 339 -17.97 -17.79 0.45
CA THR A 339 -18.17 -16.38 0.14
C THR A 339 -17.28 -15.53 1.02
N GLY A 340 -16.89 -14.35 0.53
CA GLY A 340 -16.11 -13.38 1.30
C GLY A 340 -16.36 -11.96 0.83
N GLU A 341 -15.66 -11.00 1.43
CA GLU A 341 -15.79 -9.58 1.10
C GLU A 341 -14.45 -8.95 0.77
N TYR A 342 -14.46 -8.08 -0.24
CA TYR A 342 -13.34 -7.20 -0.52
C TYR A 342 -13.47 -5.90 0.26
N LEU A 343 -12.35 -5.43 0.84
CA LEU A 343 -12.29 -4.18 1.58
C LEU A 343 -12.77 -3.01 0.70
N LEU A 344 -13.79 -2.29 1.18
CA LEU A 344 -14.43 -1.16 0.49
C LEU A 344 -15.11 -1.52 -0.85
N GLN A 345 -15.30 -2.80 -1.16
CA GLN A 345 -15.87 -3.28 -2.42
C GLN A 345 -17.03 -4.27 -2.18
N GLY A 346 -17.27 -5.19 -3.11
CA GLY A 346 -18.37 -6.15 -3.05
C GLY A 346 -17.96 -7.49 -2.43
N THR A 347 -18.93 -8.39 -2.37
CA THR A 347 -18.73 -9.80 -2.01
C THR A 347 -18.12 -10.58 -3.16
N PHE A 348 -17.47 -11.70 -2.85
CA PHE A 348 -17.04 -12.70 -3.82
C PHE A 348 -17.49 -14.09 -3.41
N PHE A 349 -17.52 -14.99 -4.39
CA PHE A 349 -17.72 -16.42 -4.24
C PHE A 349 -16.59 -17.17 -4.95
N THR A 350 -16.15 -18.27 -4.37
CA THR A 350 -15.21 -19.20 -4.99
C THR A 350 -15.52 -20.62 -4.56
N ARG A 351 -15.33 -21.56 -5.49
CA ARG A 351 -15.27 -22.99 -5.24
C ARG A 351 -13.98 -23.40 -4.53
N GLY A 352 -13.05 -22.47 -4.26
CA GLY A 352 -11.83 -22.74 -3.51
C GLY A 352 -10.84 -23.63 -4.26
N GLN A 353 -10.78 -23.47 -5.59
CA GLN A 353 -9.91 -24.26 -6.46
C GLN A 353 -8.58 -23.55 -6.72
N LEU A 354 -7.50 -24.31 -6.77
CA LEU A 354 -6.17 -23.86 -7.21
C LEU A 354 -5.93 -24.37 -8.63
N LEU A 355 -5.57 -23.46 -9.54
CA LEU A 355 -5.13 -23.79 -10.89
C LEU A 355 -3.62 -23.84 -10.94
N GLU A 356 -3.07 -25.01 -11.21
CA GLU A 356 -1.64 -25.24 -11.37
C GLU A 356 -1.29 -25.26 -12.86
N ILE A 357 -0.31 -24.45 -13.28
CA ILE A 357 0.16 -24.39 -14.66
C ILE A 357 1.68 -24.54 -14.72
N SER A 358 2.17 -25.51 -15.51
CA SER A 358 3.58 -25.62 -15.87
C SER A 358 3.82 -25.02 -17.25
N MET A 359 4.69 -24.01 -17.29
CA MET A 359 5.17 -23.39 -18.52
C MET A 359 6.54 -23.94 -18.96
N LEU A 360 7.02 -25.01 -18.33
CA LEU A 360 8.27 -25.64 -18.70
C LEU A 360 8.11 -26.47 -19.98
N ALA A 361 9.13 -26.45 -20.85
CA ALA A 361 9.13 -27.22 -22.09
C ALA A 361 9.08 -28.75 -21.89
N SER A 362 9.39 -29.23 -20.69
CA SER A 362 9.31 -30.63 -20.30
C SER A 362 8.28 -30.82 -19.19
N ALA A 363 7.49 -31.90 -19.30
CA ALA A 363 6.52 -32.25 -18.27
C ALA A 363 7.24 -32.47 -16.92
N LEU A 364 6.69 -31.88 -15.86
CA LEU A 364 7.21 -32.06 -14.51
C LEU A 364 6.86 -33.48 -14.07
N LYS A 365 7.83 -34.38 -14.10
CA LYS A 365 7.71 -35.72 -13.50
C LYS A 365 7.98 -35.66 -12.00
N SER A 366 7.21 -34.85 -11.28
CA SER A 366 7.36 -34.67 -9.83
C SER A 366 6.03 -34.98 -9.13
N PRO A 367 6.02 -35.70 -7.99
CA PRO A 367 4.82 -35.90 -7.17
C PRO A 367 4.29 -34.59 -6.54
N VAL A 368 4.96 -33.47 -6.80
CA VAL A 368 4.76 -32.15 -6.21
C VAL A 368 3.89 -31.23 -7.06
N PHE A 369 3.67 -31.56 -8.33
CA PHE A 369 2.93 -30.71 -9.27
C PHE A 369 1.91 -31.58 -10.02
N CYS A 370 0.62 -31.26 -9.91
CA CYS A 370 -0.49 -32.09 -10.38
C CYS A 370 -0.38 -33.57 -9.96
N PRO A 371 -0.38 -33.89 -8.65
CA PRO A 371 -0.41 -35.27 -8.20
C PRO A 371 -1.65 -35.99 -8.75
N SER A 372 -1.47 -37.21 -9.25
CA SER A 372 -2.50 -38.01 -9.92
C SER A 372 -3.78 -38.12 -9.08
N GLY A 373 -4.86 -37.48 -9.55
CA GLY A 373 -6.16 -37.41 -8.86
C GLY A 373 -6.97 -36.13 -9.13
N SER A 374 -6.37 -35.12 -9.77
CA SER A 374 -7.04 -33.91 -10.25
C SER A 374 -7.57 -34.11 -11.68
N GLU A 375 -8.87 -34.39 -11.83
CA GLU A 375 -9.58 -34.33 -13.13
C GLU A 375 -9.91 -32.89 -13.55
#